data_AF-A0A7C6UP65-F1
#
_entry.id   AF-A0A7C6UP65-F1
#
_cell.length_a   1.000
_cell.length_b   1.000
_cell.length_c   1.000
_cell.angle_alpha   90.00
_cell.angle_beta   90.00
_cell.angle_gamma   90.00
#
_symmetry.space_group_name_H-M   'P 1'
#
loop_
_entity.id
_entity.type
_entity.pdbx_description
1 polymer ?
#
loop_
_entity_poly.entity_id
_entity_poly.type
_entity_poly.pdbx_seq_one_letter_code
_entity_poly.pdbx_strand_id
1 'polypeptide(L)'
;MLNKIREMFREQKGFTLVELMTVLVILSVILNIGVPSYLKIQSQAEYDADRITIANLARVAEVYMIQTGKSSVNLLTLTEHGLFNGETVLNRRLAKVGGEDLSIKNDVGNTLDKSVNYEFELDSETGKMKEYDRIVYNLIGPPVY
;
A
#
# COMPACT_ATOMS: atom_id res chain seq x y z
N MET A 1 -33.95 20.82 -49.41
CA MET A 1 -33.52 20.54 -48.02
C MET A 1 -32.23 19.70 -47.94
N LEU A 2 -31.94 18.81 -48.90
CA LEU A 2 -30.68 18.05 -48.94
C LEU A 2 -29.39 18.91 -49.00
N ASN A 3 -29.43 20.06 -49.68
CA ASN A 3 -28.24 20.90 -49.84
C ASN A 3 -27.73 21.48 -48.51
N LYS A 4 -28.64 21.73 -47.56
CA LYS A 4 -28.31 22.29 -46.23
C LYS A 4 -27.61 21.27 -45.33
N ILE A 5 -27.93 19.99 -45.48
CA ILE A 5 -27.26 18.89 -44.76
C ILE A 5 -25.83 18.71 -45.29
N ARG A 6 -25.62 18.85 -46.60
CA ARG A 6 -24.31 18.72 -47.25
C ARG A 6 -23.34 19.85 -46.88
N GLU A 7 -23.84 21.07 -46.66
CA GLU A 7 -23.04 22.18 -46.13
C GLU A 7 -22.60 21.95 -44.69
N MET A 8 -23.47 21.39 -43.85
CA MET A 8 -23.19 21.13 -42.43
C MET A 8 -22.06 20.11 -42.21
N PHE A 9 -21.91 19.11 -43.08
CA PHE A 9 -20.77 18.17 -43.05
C PHE A 9 -19.47 18.75 -43.60
N ARG A 10 -19.54 19.82 -44.40
CA ARG A 10 -18.38 20.51 -44.98
C ARG A 10 -17.73 21.51 -44.02
N GLU A 11 -18.46 21.93 -42.98
CA GLU A 11 -17.98 22.83 -41.93
C GLU A 11 -17.29 22.13 -40.75
N GLN A 12 -17.26 20.79 -40.74
CA GLN A 12 -16.46 20.06 -39.77
C GLN A 12 -14.99 20.14 -40.20
N LYS A 13 -14.27 21.15 -39.69
CA LYS A 13 -12.79 21.18 -39.71
C LYS A 13 -12.30 19.98 -38.88
N GLY A 14 -12.20 18.83 -39.54
CA GLY A 14 -11.76 17.58 -38.93
C GLY A 14 -10.35 17.72 -38.39
N PHE A 15 -10.14 17.15 -37.20
CA PHE A 15 -8.84 17.00 -36.58
C PHE A 15 -7.83 16.42 -37.58
N THR A 16 -6.68 17.06 -37.77
CA THR A 16 -5.72 16.59 -38.77
C THR A 16 -4.98 15.36 -38.25
N LEU A 17 -4.63 14.44 -39.14
CA LEU A 17 -3.87 13.25 -38.74
C LEU A 17 -2.53 13.64 -38.11
N VAL A 18 -1.89 14.70 -38.61
CA VAL A 18 -0.62 15.23 -38.08
C VAL A 18 -0.79 15.71 -36.64
N GLU A 19 -1.92 16.33 -36.30
CA GLU A 19 -2.21 16.85 -34.95
C GLU A 19 -2.45 15.72 -33.94
N LEU A 20 -3.06 14.61 -34.35
CA LEU A 20 -3.12 13.40 -33.52
C LEU A 20 -1.71 12.82 -33.31
N MET A 21 -0.92 12.73 -34.37
CA MET A 21 0.41 12.13 -34.33
C MET A 21 1.35 12.92 -33.41
N THR A 22 1.37 14.24 -33.49
CA THR A 22 2.23 15.08 -32.64
C THR A 22 1.85 14.96 -31.15
N VAL A 23 0.56 14.91 -30.82
CA VAL A 23 0.09 14.70 -29.45
C VAL A 23 0.52 13.33 -28.91
N LEU A 24 0.38 12.26 -29.70
CA LEU A 24 0.82 10.92 -29.30
C LEU A 24 2.33 10.84 -29.09
N VAL A 25 3.12 11.52 -29.92
CA VAL A 25 4.58 11.61 -29.75
C VAL A 25 4.93 12.29 -28.42
N ILE A 26 4.30 13.43 -28.11
CA ILE A 26 4.54 14.15 -26.85
C ILE A 26 4.12 13.30 -25.65
N LEU A 27 2.93 12.67 -25.70
CA LEU A 27 2.46 11.78 -24.64
C LEU A 27 3.41 10.60 -24.40
N SER A 28 3.94 10.00 -25.48
CA SER A 28 4.89 8.88 -25.37
C SER A 28 6.16 9.28 -24.63
N VAL A 29 6.68 10.48 -24.88
CA VAL A 29 7.85 11.03 -24.18
C VAL A 29 7.54 11.25 -22.70
N ILE A 30 6.40 11.85 -22.37
CA ILE A 30 6.00 12.11 -20.98
C ILE A 30 5.76 10.80 -20.21
N LEU A 31 5.08 9.82 -20.82
CA LEU A 31 4.78 8.54 -20.17
C LEU A 31 6.05 7.74 -19.86
N ASN A 32 7.06 7.81 -20.74
CA ASN A 32 8.31 7.09 -20.55
C ASN A 32 9.01 7.47 -19.23
N ILE A 33 8.95 8.74 -18.82
CA ILE A 33 9.50 9.21 -17.54
C ILE A 33 8.46 9.22 -16.41
N GLY A 34 7.18 9.44 -16.75
CA GLY A 34 6.10 9.61 -15.79
C GLY A 34 5.69 8.30 -15.11
N VAL A 35 5.58 7.21 -15.88
CA VAL A 35 5.15 5.90 -15.35
C VAL A 35 6.10 5.37 -14.26
N PRO A 36 7.43 5.25 -14.47
CA PRO A 36 8.32 4.73 -13.42
C PRO A 36 8.34 5.64 -12.17
N SER A 37 8.31 6.96 -12.36
CA SER A 37 8.24 7.91 -11.23
C SER A 37 6.96 7.74 -10.42
N TYR A 38 5.82 7.56 -11.11
CA TYR A 38 4.53 7.36 -10.47
C TYR A 38 4.50 6.04 -9.66
N LEU A 39 4.99 4.94 -10.25
CA LEU A 39 5.04 3.64 -9.57
C LEU A 39 5.89 3.68 -8.29
N LYS A 40 7.00 4.42 -8.32
CA LYS A 40 7.85 4.63 -7.14
C LYS A 40 7.10 5.37 -6.03
N ILE A 41 6.45 6.50 -6.35
CA ILE A 41 5.65 7.28 -5.39
C ILE A 41 4.51 6.44 -4.82
N GLN A 42 3.82 5.69 -5.68
CA GLN A 42 2.77 4.77 -5.26
C GLN A 42 3.31 3.73 -4.27
N SER A 43 4.44 3.08 -4.57
CA SER A 43 5.01 2.05 -3.72
C SER A 43 5.44 2.57 -2.33
N GLN A 44 5.94 3.82 -2.27
CA GLN A 44 6.27 4.48 -1.02
C GLN A 44 5.00 4.84 -0.23
N ALA A 45 3.98 5.36 -0.88
CA ALA A 45 2.70 5.68 -0.24
C ALA A 45 2.00 4.43 0.32
N GLU A 46 2.04 3.30 -0.42
CA GLU A 46 1.55 2.00 0.04
C GLU A 46 2.31 1.53 1.29
N TYR A 47 3.65 1.65 1.31
CA TYR A 47 4.47 1.31 2.47
C TYR A 47 4.17 2.18 3.70
N ASP A 48 4.04 3.48 3.51
CA ASP A 48 3.76 4.41 4.60
C ASP A 48 2.35 4.20 5.18
N ALA A 49 1.36 3.92 4.34
CA ALA A 49 0.00 3.59 4.77
C ALA A 49 -0.03 2.32 5.64
N ASP A 50 0.71 1.29 5.24
CA ASP A 50 0.80 0.05 6.00
C ASP A 50 1.55 0.26 7.31
N ARG A 51 2.63 1.04 7.31
CA ARG A 51 3.37 1.38 8.53
C ARG A 51 2.47 2.09 9.55
N ILE A 52 1.62 3.02 9.11
CA ILE A 52 0.62 3.69 9.96
C ILE A 52 -0.41 2.68 10.48
N THR A 53 -0.88 1.76 9.63
CA THR A 53 -1.82 0.72 10.03
C THR A 53 -1.24 -0.18 11.12
N ILE A 54 0.02 -0.61 10.96
CA ILE A 54 0.75 -1.41 11.95
C ILE A 54 1.00 -0.58 13.23
N ALA A 55 1.31 0.72 13.12
CA ALA A 55 1.47 1.60 14.28
C ALA A 55 0.18 1.72 15.11
N ASN A 56 -0.97 1.81 14.45
CA ASN A 56 -2.27 1.86 15.12
C ASN A 56 -2.56 0.54 15.83
N LEU A 57 -2.30 -0.59 15.17
CA LEU A 57 -2.49 -1.92 15.76
C LEU A 57 -1.57 -2.14 16.97
N ALA A 58 -0.31 -1.76 16.84
CA ALA A 58 0.66 -1.75 17.92
C ALA A 58 0.19 -0.96 19.15
N ARG A 59 -0.40 0.21 18.93
CA ARG A 59 -0.92 1.06 20.00
C ARG A 59 -2.13 0.42 20.69
N VAL A 60 -3.01 -0.23 19.92
CA VAL A 60 -4.13 -1.01 20.48
C VAL A 60 -3.61 -2.17 21.33
N ALA A 61 -2.59 -2.88 20.85
CA ALA A 61 -1.92 -3.96 21.58
C ALA A 61 -1.30 -3.46 22.89
N GLU A 62 -0.59 -2.33 22.85
CA GLU A 62 0.03 -1.67 24.01
C GLU A 62 -1.01 -1.32 25.08
N VAL A 63 -2.11 -0.67 24.69
CA VAL A 63 -3.20 -0.32 25.62
C VAL A 63 -3.80 -1.56 26.26
N TYR A 64 -4.03 -2.63 25.49
CA TYR A 64 -4.58 -3.88 26.00
C TYR A 64 -3.63 -4.57 27.00
N MET A 65 -2.33 -4.61 26.67
CA MET A 65 -1.30 -5.19 27.55
C MET A 65 -1.23 -4.45 28.89
N ILE A 66 -1.27 -3.11 28.86
CA ILE A 66 -1.30 -2.28 30.07
C ILE A 66 -2.57 -2.55 30.91
N GLN A 67 -3.74 -2.67 30.27
CA GLN A 67 -5.00 -2.92 30.97
C GLN A 67 -5.07 -4.31 31.62
N THR A 68 -4.48 -5.32 30.97
CA THR A 68 -4.53 -6.72 31.42
C THR A 68 -3.33 -7.12 32.28
N GLY A 69 -2.32 -6.24 32.41
CA GLY A 69 -1.06 -6.54 33.09
C GLY A 69 -0.21 -7.60 32.38
N LYS A 70 -0.48 -7.86 31.09
CA LYS A 70 0.29 -8.80 30.27
C LYS A 70 1.46 -8.07 29.62
N SER A 71 2.60 -8.76 29.50
CA SER A 71 3.79 -8.23 28.81
C SER A 71 3.80 -8.55 27.31
N SER A 72 2.93 -9.46 26.86
CA SER A 72 2.81 -9.84 25.46
C SER A 72 1.37 -10.13 25.04
N VAL A 73 1.07 -9.90 23.76
CA VAL A 73 -0.23 -10.21 23.17
C VAL A 73 -0.09 -10.58 21.69
N ASN A 74 -0.88 -11.55 21.24
CA ASN A 74 -0.95 -11.95 19.84
C ASN A 74 -2.19 -11.37 19.11
N LEU A 75 -2.16 -11.39 17.78
CA LEU A 75 -3.26 -10.92 16.94
C LEU A 75 -4.59 -11.65 17.19
N LEU A 76 -4.51 -12.94 17.52
CA LEU A 76 -5.67 -13.77 17.87
C LEU A 76 -6.41 -13.20 19.08
N THR A 77 -5.70 -12.92 20.17
CA THR A 77 -6.29 -12.36 21.40
C THR A 77 -6.93 -11.00 21.12
N LEU A 78 -6.27 -10.13 20.35
CA LEU A 78 -6.82 -8.81 20.00
C LEU A 78 -8.09 -8.94 19.17
N THR A 79 -8.17 -9.94 18.29
CA THR A 79 -9.36 -10.19 17.47
C THR A 79 -10.50 -10.79 18.29
N GLU A 80 -10.21 -11.74 19.19
CA GLU A 80 -11.19 -12.33 20.10
C GLU A 80 -11.84 -11.29 21.02
N HIS A 81 -11.09 -10.27 21.43
CA HIS A 81 -11.59 -9.17 22.24
C HIS A 81 -12.25 -8.04 21.41
N GLY A 82 -12.40 -8.22 20.09
CA GLY A 82 -13.03 -7.25 19.20
C GLY A 82 -12.23 -5.96 18.99
N LEU A 83 -10.94 -5.95 19.32
CA LEU A 83 -10.05 -4.80 19.20
C LEU A 83 -9.44 -4.68 17.80
N PHE A 84 -9.46 -5.77 17.03
CA PHE A 84 -9.00 -5.84 15.66
C PHE A 84 -9.89 -6.79 14.86
N ASN A 85 -10.06 -6.54 13.57
CA ASN A 85 -10.95 -7.36 12.72
C ASN A 85 -10.28 -8.62 12.17
N GLY A 86 -8.95 -8.69 12.11
CA GLY A 86 -8.22 -9.82 11.51
C GLY A 86 -8.31 -9.91 9.98
N GLU A 87 -8.99 -8.94 9.35
CA GLU A 87 -9.27 -8.92 7.90
C GLU A 87 -8.59 -7.74 7.20
N THR A 88 -7.78 -6.98 7.94
CA THR A 88 -7.05 -5.84 7.36
C THR A 88 -6.01 -6.34 6.37
N VAL A 89 -6.20 -6.01 5.09
CA VAL A 89 -5.23 -6.27 4.02
C VAL A 89 -4.20 -5.15 4.02
N LEU A 90 -2.91 -5.51 4.11
CA LEU A 90 -1.81 -4.58 3.89
C LEU A 90 -1.54 -4.45 2.39
N ASN A 91 -1.13 -3.27 1.95
CA ASN A 91 -0.79 -3.00 0.55
C ASN A 91 0.53 -3.67 0.13
N ARG A 92 1.42 -3.92 1.08
CA ARG A 92 2.79 -4.42 0.93
C ARG A 92 2.97 -5.71 1.74
N ARG A 93 3.98 -6.50 1.36
CA ARG A 93 4.41 -7.68 2.11
C ARG A 93 5.90 -7.93 1.94
N LEU A 94 6.51 -8.57 2.92
CA LEU A 94 7.85 -9.14 2.79
C LEU A 94 7.84 -10.29 1.76
N ALA A 95 8.81 -10.31 0.88
CA ALA A 95 9.07 -11.41 -0.03
C ALA A 95 10.58 -11.59 -0.24
N LYS A 96 11.01 -12.85 -0.37
CA LYS A 96 12.38 -13.17 -0.77
C LYS A 96 12.45 -13.33 -2.29
N VAL A 97 13.20 -12.45 -2.95
CA VAL A 97 13.44 -12.50 -4.39
C VAL A 97 14.95 -12.55 -4.61
N GLY A 98 15.45 -13.62 -5.20
CA GLY A 98 16.89 -13.77 -5.44
C GLY A 98 17.75 -13.86 -4.16
N GLY A 99 17.14 -14.16 -3.01
CA GLY A 99 17.84 -14.18 -1.72
C GLY A 99 17.83 -12.84 -0.96
N GLU A 100 17.34 -11.77 -1.58
CA GLU A 100 17.13 -10.48 -0.93
C GLU A 100 15.71 -10.36 -0.40
N ASP A 101 15.59 -9.80 0.79
CA ASP A 101 14.32 -9.40 1.36
C ASP A 101 13.87 -8.12 0.65
N LEU A 102 12.73 -8.19 -0.03
CA LEU A 102 12.09 -7.07 -0.67
C LEU A 102 10.73 -6.85 -0.06
N SER A 103 10.37 -5.57 0.07
CA SER A 103 8.98 -5.21 0.18
C SER A 103 8.40 -5.29 -1.24
N ILE A 104 7.30 -6.00 -1.44
CA ILE A 104 6.59 -6.05 -2.72
C ILE A 104 5.10 -5.82 -2.53
N LYS A 105 4.41 -5.44 -3.60
CA LYS A 105 2.96 -5.24 -3.57
C LYS A 105 2.25 -6.54 -3.20
N ASN A 106 1.25 -6.42 -2.34
CA ASN A 106 0.43 -7.53 -1.88
C ASN A 106 -0.75 -7.77 -2.84
N ASP A 107 -0.46 -8.15 -4.09
CA ASP A 107 -1.50 -8.48 -5.08
C ASP A 107 -2.23 -9.80 -4.77
N VAL A 108 -1.79 -10.54 -3.75
CA VAL A 108 -2.37 -11.82 -3.32
C VAL A 108 -3.52 -11.63 -2.32
N GLY A 109 -3.75 -10.41 -1.84
CA GLY A 109 -4.78 -10.12 -0.85
C GLY A 109 -4.52 -10.74 0.52
N ASN A 110 -3.25 -11.06 0.83
CA ASN A 110 -2.91 -11.61 2.14
C ASN A 110 -3.31 -10.60 3.22
N THR A 111 -4.16 -11.02 4.14
CA THR A 111 -4.52 -10.20 5.30
C THR A 111 -3.41 -10.27 6.36
N LEU A 112 -3.45 -9.34 7.30
CA LEU A 112 -2.91 -9.54 8.64
C LEU A 112 -3.69 -10.68 9.32
N ASP A 113 -3.44 -11.91 8.85
CA ASP A 113 -4.20 -13.10 9.22
C ASP A 113 -3.75 -13.65 10.58
N LYS A 114 -4.74 -14.16 11.30
CA LYS A 114 -4.67 -14.87 12.58
C LYS A 114 -3.67 -16.03 12.61
N SER A 115 -3.34 -16.57 11.44
CA SER A 115 -2.38 -17.66 11.24
C SER A 115 -0.93 -17.23 11.42
N VAL A 116 -0.62 -15.93 11.34
CA VAL A 116 0.74 -15.44 11.53
C VAL A 116 0.92 -15.06 13.00
N ASN A 117 1.76 -15.83 13.69
CA ASN A 117 2.00 -15.73 15.12
C ASN A 117 2.89 -14.51 15.44
N TYR A 118 2.39 -13.31 15.12
CA TYR A 118 3.02 -12.06 15.52
C TYR A 118 2.62 -11.75 16.96
N GLU A 119 3.63 -11.62 17.79
CA GLU A 119 3.49 -11.25 19.18
C GLU A 119 4.00 -9.82 19.35
N PHE A 120 3.16 -8.97 19.92
CA PHE A 120 3.59 -7.66 20.39
C PHE A 120 4.10 -7.83 21.81
N GLU A 121 5.32 -7.39 22.08
CA GLU A 121 5.93 -7.40 23.40
C GLU A 121 6.09 -5.97 23.90
N LEU A 122 5.83 -5.76 25.19
CA LEU A 122 6.26 -4.54 25.89
C LEU A 122 7.66 -4.74 26.45
N ASP A 123 8.46 -3.69 26.31
CA ASP A 123 9.71 -3.55 27.03
C ASP A 123 9.42 -3.29 28.51
N SER A 124 9.98 -4.14 29.37
CA SER A 124 9.71 -4.14 30.81
C SER A 124 10.25 -2.91 31.55
N GLU A 125 11.19 -2.17 30.95
CA GLU A 125 11.82 -1.01 31.57
C GLU A 125 11.15 0.30 31.12
N THR A 126 10.75 0.38 29.86
CA THR A 126 10.20 1.59 29.25
C THR A 126 8.68 1.59 29.15
N GLY A 127 8.03 0.42 29.28
CA GLY A 127 6.61 0.25 29.06
C GLY A 127 6.17 0.49 27.61
N LYS A 128 7.12 0.67 26.68
CA LYS A 128 6.88 0.88 25.26
C LYS A 128 6.93 -0.44 24.51
N MET A 129 6.37 -0.46 23.30
CA MET A 129 6.51 -1.64 22.44
C MET A 129 7.96 -1.89 22.02
N LYS A 130 8.40 -3.12 22.21
CA LYS A 130 9.74 -3.60 21.87
C LYS A 130 9.84 -3.91 20.38
N GLU A 131 10.96 -3.52 19.76
CA GLU A 131 11.32 -3.90 18.39
C GLU A 131 10.27 -3.57 17.30
N TYR A 132 9.56 -2.43 17.44
CA TYR A 132 8.56 -1.98 16.46
C TYR A 132 9.03 -2.04 15.00
N ASP A 133 10.23 -1.52 14.71
CA ASP A 133 10.76 -1.50 13.35
C ASP A 133 11.03 -2.92 12.80
N ARG A 134 11.33 -3.89 13.68
CA ARG A 134 11.48 -5.30 13.30
C ARG A 134 10.13 -5.94 12.99
N ILE A 135 9.08 -5.58 13.74
CA ILE A 135 7.71 -6.03 13.44
C ILE A 135 7.27 -5.50 12.08
N VAL A 136 7.49 -4.21 11.81
CA VAL A 136 7.22 -3.62 10.50
C VAL A 136 8.01 -4.33 9.41
N TYR A 137 9.31 -4.56 9.61
CA TYR A 137 10.15 -5.28 8.66
C TYR A 137 9.64 -6.70 8.37
N ASN A 138 9.24 -7.46 9.40
CA ASN A 138 8.75 -8.83 9.23
C ASN A 138 7.37 -8.89 8.55
N LEU A 139 6.60 -7.81 8.60
CA LEU A 139 5.27 -7.72 7.98
C LEU A 139 5.37 -7.27 6.53
N ILE A 140 6.02 -6.12 6.31
CA ILE A 140 6.00 -5.44 5.00
C ILE A 140 7.35 -5.37 4.33
N GLY A 141 8.43 -5.86 4.95
CA GLY A 141 9.78 -5.85 4.39
C GLY A 141 10.51 -4.51 4.59
N PRO A 142 11.68 -4.35 3.95
CA PRO A 142 12.44 -3.10 4.01
C PRO A 142 11.69 -1.93 3.36
N PRO A 143 12.01 -0.68 3.75
CA PRO A 143 11.43 0.51 3.13
C PRO A 143 11.69 0.60 1.61
N VAL A 144 10.80 1.29 0.90
CA VAL A 144 10.72 1.30 -0.57
C VAL A 144 11.20 2.64 -1.13
N TYR A 145 12.51 2.84 -1.19
CA TYR A 145 13.09 4.13 -1.59
C TYR A 145 13.37 4.30 -3.08
#